data_AF-A0A920GUD1-F1
#
_entry.id   AF-A0A920GUD1-F1
#
_cell.length_a   1.000
_cell.length_b   1.000
_cell.length_c   1.000
_cell.angle_alpha   90.00
_cell.angle_beta   90.00
_cell.angle_gamma   90.00
#
_symmetry.space_group_name_H-M   'P 1'
#
loop_
_entity.id
_entity.type
_entity.pdbx_description
1 polymer ?
#
loop_
_entity_poly.entity_id
_entity_poly.type
_entity_poly.pdbx_seq_one_letter_code
_entity_poly.pdbx_strand_id
1 'polypeptide(L)'
;MTYGHSATETMLAIFEDQDREIILDLEALEEVSKFFRNIRKKYSEFEGGLKGVDSSMLVKQVPGGMLSNLESQLRANKQEDKIDLVKDEIPKVRKDFGYPPLVTPASQIVGAQALLNVMSSNRYENLSNESINLITGKYGELPGKNFPRAFIKGRISSC
;
A
#
# COMPACT_ATOMS: atom_id res chain seq x y z
N MET A 1 -3.19 -16.51 -2.75
CA MET A 1 -2.82 -15.37 -1.90
C MET A 1 -3.38 -14.09 -2.51
N THR A 2 -3.85 -13.15 -1.69
CA THR A 2 -4.29 -11.81 -2.10
C THR A 2 -3.49 -10.77 -1.31
N TYR A 3 -4.13 -9.88 -0.54
CA TYR A 3 -3.46 -8.87 0.31
C TYR A 3 -2.85 -9.44 1.61
N GLY A 4 -3.23 -10.67 1.98
CA GLY A 4 -2.78 -11.32 3.21
C GLY A 4 -1.44 -12.06 3.06
N HIS A 5 -1.04 -12.72 4.13
CA HIS A 5 0.19 -13.51 4.19
C HIS A 5 0.01 -14.91 3.59
N SER A 6 1.13 -15.62 3.44
CA SER A 6 1.14 -17.05 3.16
C SER A 6 0.42 -17.82 4.27
N ALA A 7 -0.31 -18.87 3.91
CA ALA A 7 -1.02 -19.70 4.86
C ALA A 7 -0.04 -20.53 5.70
N THR A 8 -0.23 -20.56 7.01
CA THR A 8 0.66 -21.26 7.96
C THR A 8 0.75 -22.75 7.64
N GLU A 9 -0.39 -23.38 7.34
CA GLU A 9 -0.49 -24.81 7.02
C GLU A 9 0.31 -25.15 5.75
N THR A 10 0.25 -24.28 4.73
CA THR A 10 1.03 -24.44 3.50
C THR A 10 2.53 -24.24 3.75
N MET A 11 2.90 -23.26 4.58
CA MET A 11 4.31 -23.06 4.93
C MET A 11 4.85 -24.25 5.72
N LEU A 12 4.09 -24.79 6.66
CA LEU A 12 4.46 -25.99 7.42
C LEU A 12 4.69 -27.19 6.51
N ALA A 13 3.78 -27.44 5.56
CA ALA A 13 3.91 -28.53 4.59
C ALA A 13 5.15 -28.40 3.68
N ILE A 14 5.62 -27.17 3.39
CA ILE A 14 6.87 -26.96 2.62
C ILE A 14 8.11 -27.41 3.40
N PHE A 15 8.06 -27.35 4.74
CA PHE A 15 9.17 -27.76 5.61
C PHE A 15 9.08 -29.23 6.04
N GLU A 16 8.06 -29.97 5.61
CA GLU A 16 8.01 -31.42 5.77
C GLU A 16 9.22 -32.05 5.06
N ASP A 17 9.88 -33.01 5.72
CA ASP A 17 11.10 -33.68 5.25
C ASP A 17 12.33 -32.77 5.00
N GLN A 18 12.37 -31.57 5.58
CA GLN A 18 13.56 -30.70 5.56
C GLN A 18 14.39 -30.86 6.84
N ASP A 19 15.68 -30.53 6.78
CA ASP A 19 16.61 -30.53 7.93
C ASP A 19 16.21 -29.57 9.07
N ARG A 20 15.15 -28.78 8.88
CA ARG A 20 14.59 -27.83 9.83
C ARG A 20 13.24 -28.34 10.30
N GLU A 21 13.23 -28.91 11.50
CA GLU A 21 11.99 -29.38 12.12
C GLU A 21 11.14 -28.19 12.63
N ILE A 22 9.86 -28.17 12.22
CA ILE A 22 8.85 -27.24 12.73
C ILE A 22 7.73 -28.07 13.34
N ILE A 23 7.64 -28.08 14.68
CA ILE A 23 6.67 -28.89 15.41
C ILE A 23 5.39 -28.07 15.62
N LEU A 24 4.43 -28.24 14.71
CA LEU A 24 3.09 -27.67 14.79
C LEU A 24 2.06 -28.74 14.43
N ASP A 25 0.93 -28.73 15.12
CA ASP A 25 -0.17 -29.67 14.87
C ASP A 25 -1.04 -29.17 13.70
N LEU A 26 -1.03 -29.92 12.59
CA LEU A 26 -1.81 -29.63 11.39
C LEU A 26 -3.32 -29.69 11.63
N GLU A 27 -3.81 -30.61 12.45
CA GLU A 27 -5.24 -30.74 12.75
C GLU A 27 -5.72 -29.54 13.57
N ALA A 28 -4.94 -29.13 14.57
CA ALA A 28 -5.22 -27.93 15.35
C ALA A 28 -5.23 -26.66 14.47
N LEU A 29 -4.29 -26.54 13.52
CA LEU A 29 -4.29 -25.43 12.56
C LEU A 29 -5.53 -25.43 11.66
N GLU A 30 -6.00 -26.61 11.22
CA GLU A 30 -7.23 -26.72 10.41
C GLU A 30 -8.46 -26.26 11.19
N GLU A 31 -8.57 -26.60 12.47
CA GLU A 31 -9.65 -26.12 13.34
C GLU A 31 -9.67 -24.59 13.45
N VAL A 32 -8.50 -23.98 13.68
CA VAL A 32 -8.34 -22.51 13.71
C VAL A 32 -8.72 -21.89 12.37
N SER A 33 -8.31 -22.50 11.26
CA SER A 33 -8.64 -22.07 9.90
C SER A 33 -10.15 -22.08 9.64
N LYS A 34 -10.85 -23.15 10.05
CA LYS A 34 -12.33 -23.26 9.97
C LYS A 34 -13.02 -22.19 10.81
N PHE A 35 -12.53 -21.93 12.02
CA PHE A 35 -13.04 -20.88 12.90
C PHE A 35 -12.96 -19.49 12.24
N PHE A 36 -11.78 -19.10 11.75
CA PHE A 36 -11.60 -17.80 11.08
C PHE A 36 -12.35 -17.70 9.75
N ARG A 37 -12.53 -18.80 9.02
CA ARG A 37 -13.36 -18.84 7.80
C ARG A 37 -14.80 -18.42 8.07
N ASN A 38 -15.36 -18.80 9.22
CA ASN A 38 -16.71 -18.38 9.63
C ASN A 38 -16.74 -16.92 10.09
N ILE A 39 -15.72 -16.45 10.82
CA ILE A 39 -15.62 -15.04 11.22
C ILE A 39 -15.52 -14.13 10.01
N ARG A 40 -14.67 -14.45 9.04
CA ARG A 40 -14.40 -13.63 7.84
C ARG A 40 -15.67 -13.29 7.07
N LYS A 41 -16.66 -14.18 7.04
CA LYS A 41 -17.97 -13.93 6.39
C LYS A 41 -18.68 -12.69 6.95
N LYS A 42 -18.49 -12.36 8.23
CA LYS A 42 -19.09 -11.18 8.87
C LYS A 42 -18.50 -9.85 8.36
N TYR A 43 -17.35 -9.89 7.71
CA TYR A 43 -16.60 -8.71 7.27
C TYR A 43 -16.55 -8.57 5.74
N SER A 44 -17.47 -9.21 5.01
CA SER A 44 -17.49 -9.23 3.54
C SER A 44 -17.56 -7.84 2.90
N GLU A 45 -18.15 -6.86 3.59
CA GLU A 45 -18.23 -5.47 3.12
C GLU A 45 -16.84 -4.81 2.96
N PHE A 46 -15.88 -5.21 3.80
CA PHE A 46 -14.53 -4.63 3.86
C PHE A 46 -13.52 -5.37 2.97
N GLU A 47 -13.94 -6.43 2.28
CA GLU A 47 -13.06 -7.14 1.35
C GLU A 47 -12.71 -6.24 0.16
N GLY A 48 -11.41 -6.19 -0.16
CA GLY A 48 -10.91 -5.48 -1.34
C GLY A 48 -11.25 -6.23 -2.64
N GLY A 49 -11.02 -5.56 -3.77
CA GLY A 49 -11.41 -6.07 -5.09
C GLY A 49 -10.51 -7.18 -5.65
N LEU A 50 -9.30 -7.34 -5.11
CA LEU A 50 -8.31 -8.28 -5.63
C LEU A 50 -8.76 -9.74 -5.47
N LYS A 51 -8.89 -10.42 -6.61
CA LYS A 51 -9.12 -11.86 -6.70
C LYS A 51 -7.86 -12.54 -7.22
N GLY A 52 -7.26 -13.42 -6.41
CA GLY A 52 -6.02 -14.10 -6.76
C GLY A 52 -4.77 -13.25 -6.61
N VAL A 53 -3.74 -13.55 -7.40
CA VAL A 53 -2.41 -12.93 -7.31
C VAL A 53 -2.27 -11.81 -8.34
N ASP A 54 -1.79 -10.64 -7.92
CA ASP A 54 -1.44 -9.52 -8.81
C ASP A 54 0.08 -9.39 -8.96
N SER A 55 0.61 -9.87 -10.09
CA SER A 55 2.05 -9.79 -10.38
C SER A 55 2.55 -8.37 -10.63
N SER A 56 1.65 -7.42 -10.93
CA SER A 56 2.04 -6.01 -11.12
C SER A 56 2.59 -5.41 -9.83
N MET A 57 2.27 -5.97 -8.66
CA MET A 57 2.84 -5.58 -7.37
C MET A 57 4.36 -5.76 -7.32
N LEU A 58 4.91 -6.76 -8.02
CA LEU A 58 6.36 -7.00 -8.09
C LEU A 58 7.07 -5.88 -8.87
N VAL A 59 6.39 -5.29 -9.85
CA VAL A 59 6.93 -4.23 -10.70
C VAL A 59 6.70 -2.86 -10.10
N LYS A 60 5.46 -2.55 -9.71
CA LYS A 60 5.05 -1.24 -9.20
C LYS A 60 5.38 -1.04 -7.72
N GLN A 61 5.71 -2.11 -7.00
CA GLN A 61 6.09 -2.11 -5.58
C GLN A 61 5.04 -1.44 -4.67
N VAL A 62 3.75 -1.54 -5.00
CA VAL A 62 2.67 -0.98 -4.18
C VAL A 62 2.24 -2.03 -3.13
N PRO A 63 2.33 -1.75 -1.82
CA PRO A 63 1.93 -2.69 -0.79
C PRO A 63 0.43 -3.03 -0.84
N GLY A 64 0.08 -4.27 -0.52
CA GLY A 64 -1.32 -4.73 -0.54
C GLY A 64 -2.24 -3.96 0.41
N GLY A 65 -1.82 -3.74 1.66
CA GLY A 65 -2.60 -2.96 2.63
C GLY A 65 -2.81 -1.49 2.23
N MET A 66 -1.88 -0.91 1.47
CA MET A 66 -2.03 0.43 0.90
C MET A 66 -3.11 0.44 -0.19
N LEU A 67 -3.11 -0.57 -1.08
CA LEU A 67 -4.11 -0.70 -2.14
C LEU A 67 -5.51 -0.97 -1.62
N SER A 68 -5.68 -1.90 -0.69
CA SER A 68 -7.00 -2.20 -0.12
C SER A 68 -7.61 -0.96 0.54
N ASN A 69 -6.79 -0.16 1.23
CA ASN A 69 -7.26 1.09 1.83
C ASN A 69 -7.62 2.16 0.77
N LEU A 70 -6.82 2.30 -0.29
CA LEU A 70 -7.14 3.20 -1.41
C LEU A 70 -8.43 2.78 -2.14
N GLU A 71 -8.64 1.47 -2.35
CA GLU A 71 -9.88 0.93 -2.93
C GLU A 71 -11.09 1.30 -2.06
N SER A 72 -11.00 1.15 -0.74
CA SER A 72 -12.06 1.57 0.19
C SER A 72 -12.33 3.09 0.10
N GLN A 73 -11.29 3.92 0.00
CA GLN A 73 -11.43 5.37 -0.14
C GLN A 73 -12.09 5.77 -1.47
N LEU A 74 -11.70 5.14 -2.58
CA LEU A 74 -12.31 5.39 -3.89
C LEU A 74 -13.76 4.94 -3.92
N ARG A 75 -14.08 3.77 -3.32
CA ARG A 75 -15.46 3.27 -3.19
C ARG A 75 -16.34 4.23 -2.39
N ALA A 76 -15.84 4.74 -1.26
CA ALA A 76 -16.58 5.72 -0.45
C ALA A 76 -16.91 7.01 -1.24
N ASN A 77 -16.08 7.39 -2.21
CA ASN A 77 -16.28 8.55 -3.07
C ASN A 77 -16.95 8.24 -4.41
N LYS A 78 -17.31 6.98 -4.69
CA LYS A 78 -17.87 6.52 -5.98
C LYS A 78 -16.94 6.77 -7.18
N GLN A 79 -15.65 6.48 -7.00
CA GLN A 79 -14.59 6.70 -8.00
C GLN A 79 -13.71 5.47 -8.20
N GLU A 80 -14.28 4.28 -8.06
CA GLU A 80 -13.58 3.01 -8.20
C GLU A 80 -12.88 2.84 -9.56
N ASP A 81 -13.42 3.49 -10.61
CA ASP A 81 -12.88 3.53 -11.97
C ASP A 81 -11.48 4.15 -12.06
N LYS A 82 -11.06 4.92 -11.04
CA LYS A 82 -9.76 5.62 -11.02
C LYS A 82 -8.62 4.80 -10.41
N ILE A 83 -8.87 3.60 -9.90
CA ILE A 83 -7.85 2.82 -9.18
C ILE A 83 -6.58 2.58 -10.02
N ASP A 84 -6.72 2.30 -11.31
CA ASP A 84 -5.59 2.02 -12.18
C ASP A 84 -4.77 3.29 -12.48
N LEU A 85 -5.43 4.44 -12.63
CA LEU A 85 -4.76 5.73 -12.74
C LEU A 85 -3.94 6.05 -11.48
N VAL A 86 -4.50 5.77 -10.29
CA VAL A 86 -3.79 5.95 -9.02
C VAL A 86 -2.60 5.00 -8.92
N LYS A 87 -2.75 3.72 -9.30
CA LYS A 87 -1.66 2.74 -9.35
C LYS A 87 -0.51 3.19 -10.25
N ASP A 88 -0.80 3.87 -11.34
CA ASP A 88 0.22 4.38 -12.27
C ASP A 88 0.86 5.69 -11.80
N GLU A 89 0.17 6.46 -10.96
CA GLU A 89 0.67 7.70 -10.39
C GLU A 89 1.57 7.47 -9.16
N ILE A 90 1.31 6.44 -8.35
CA ILE A 90 2.09 6.12 -7.15
C ILE A 90 3.61 6.02 -7.42
N PRO A 91 4.11 5.27 -8.44
CA PRO A 91 5.54 5.19 -8.71
C PRO A 91 6.16 6.55 -9.10
N LYS A 92 5.40 7.41 -9.78
CA LYS A 92 5.85 8.75 -10.17
C LYS A 92 5.97 9.66 -8.95
N VAL A 93 4.95 9.67 -8.08
CA VAL A 93 5.00 10.42 -6.81
C VAL A 93 6.13 9.92 -5.93
N ARG A 94 6.29 8.61 -5.79
CA ARG A 94 7.39 8.02 -5.02
C ARG A 94 8.75 8.48 -5.55
N LYS A 95 8.95 8.51 -6.86
CA LYS A 95 10.17 9.02 -7.49
C LYS A 95 10.38 10.50 -7.17
N ASP A 96 9.35 11.32 -7.33
CA ASP A 96 9.40 12.76 -7.08
C ASP A 96 9.63 13.07 -5.58
N PHE A 97 9.25 12.15 -4.69
CA PHE A 97 9.45 12.23 -3.24
C PHE A 97 10.77 11.60 -2.78
N GLY A 98 11.70 11.31 -3.69
CA GLY A 98 13.03 10.80 -3.32
C GLY A 98 13.02 9.32 -2.92
N TYR A 99 12.17 8.51 -3.54
CA TYR A 99 12.11 7.06 -3.35
C TYR A 99 11.99 6.58 -1.89
N PRO A 100 11.04 7.10 -1.08
CA PRO A 100 10.83 6.56 0.25
C PRO A 100 10.44 5.07 0.17
N PRO A 101 10.82 4.25 1.16
CA PRO A 101 10.21 2.94 1.36
C PRO A 101 8.70 3.12 1.52
N LEU A 102 7.90 2.38 0.75
CA LEU A 102 6.43 2.44 0.84
C LEU A 102 5.95 1.61 2.03
N VAL A 103 6.22 2.11 3.23
CA VAL A 103 5.71 1.63 4.51
C VAL A 103 5.05 2.79 5.24
N THR A 104 4.14 2.51 6.17
CA THR A 104 3.48 3.55 6.96
C THR A 104 4.52 4.36 7.77
N PRO A 105 4.44 5.70 7.80
CA PRO A 105 3.41 6.57 7.21
C PRO A 105 3.63 6.94 5.73
N ALA A 106 4.85 6.75 5.19
CA ALA A 106 5.21 7.20 3.84
C ALA A 106 4.33 6.61 2.72
N SER A 107 3.91 5.35 2.83
CA SER A 107 2.96 4.73 1.89
C SER A 107 1.65 5.49 1.78
N GLN A 108 1.06 5.88 2.93
CA GLN A 108 -0.19 6.63 2.96
C GLN A 108 -0.03 8.03 2.38
N ILE A 109 1.08 8.71 2.69
CA ILE A 109 1.38 10.05 2.18
C ILE A 109 1.52 10.02 0.65
N VAL A 110 2.30 9.07 0.13
CA VAL A 110 2.49 8.90 -1.33
C VAL A 110 1.18 8.51 -2.02
N GLY A 111 0.38 7.62 -1.42
CA GLY A 111 -0.92 7.20 -1.97
C GLY A 111 -1.94 8.33 -2.01
N ALA A 112 -2.06 9.08 -0.91
CA ALA A 112 -2.95 10.23 -0.83
C ALA A 112 -2.54 11.31 -1.84
N GLN A 113 -1.25 11.59 -1.99
CA GLN A 113 -0.78 12.54 -2.99
C GLN A 113 -1.03 12.06 -4.43
N ALA A 114 -0.86 10.76 -4.71
CA ALA A 114 -1.19 10.20 -6.02
C ALA A 114 -2.68 10.32 -6.33
N LEU A 115 -3.54 10.05 -5.35
CA LEU A 115 -4.98 10.27 -5.46
C LEU A 115 -5.31 11.74 -5.75
N LEU A 116 -4.72 12.68 -4.99
CA LEU A 116 -4.89 14.11 -5.22
C LEU A 116 -4.47 14.54 -6.63
N ASN A 117 -3.37 13.99 -7.14
CA ASN A 117 -2.89 14.27 -8.50
C ASN A 117 -3.86 13.75 -9.56
N VAL A 118 -4.41 12.54 -9.40
CA VAL A 118 -5.41 11.97 -10.33
C VAL A 118 -6.74 12.74 -10.29
N MET A 119 -7.05 13.34 -9.14
CA MET A 119 -8.27 14.10 -8.92
C MET A 119 -8.19 15.56 -9.36
N SER A 120 -6.98 16.12 -9.45
CA SER A 120 -6.72 17.50 -9.85
C SER A 120 -6.46 17.61 -11.36
N SER A 121 -6.56 18.81 -11.92
CA SER A 121 -6.19 19.04 -13.32
C SER A 121 -4.68 19.00 -13.53
N ASN A 122 -3.89 19.33 -12.49
CA ASN A 122 -2.42 19.34 -12.55
C ASN A 122 -1.81 18.55 -11.38
N ARG A 123 -0.68 17.86 -11.65
CA ARG A 123 0.11 17.20 -10.59
C ARG A 123 0.62 18.23 -9.59
N TYR A 124 0.50 17.93 -8.29
CA TYR A 124 0.96 18.76 -7.18
C TYR A 124 0.30 20.14 -7.08
N GLU A 125 -0.83 20.34 -7.76
CA GLU A 125 -1.68 21.51 -7.57
C GLU A 125 -2.06 21.67 -6.10
N ASN A 126 -2.30 20.56 -5.40
CA ASN A 126 -2.49 20.54 -3.95
C ASN A 126 -1.44 19.64 -3.30
N LEU A 127 -0.80 20.14 -2.24
CA LEU A 127 0.16 19.40 -1.42
C LEU A 127 -0.35 19.41 0.03
N SER A 128 -0.44 18.23 0.65
CA SER A 128 -0.77 18.16 2.07
C SER A 128 0.45 18.53 2.93
N ASN A 129 0.18 18.87 4.20
CA ASN A 129 1.25 19.14 5.16
C ASN A 129 2.15 17.90 5.36
N GLU A 130 1.58 16.70 5.30
CA GLU A 130 2.31 15.44 5.40
C GLU A 130 3.23 15.24 4.19
N SER A 131 2.77 15.54 2.97
CA SER A 131 3.61 15.54 1.77
C SER A 131 4.77 16.53 1.92
N ILE A 132 4.50 17.76 2.38
CA ILE A 132 5.55 18.78 2.60
C ILE A 132 6.52 18.33 3.69
N ASN A 133 6.03 17.81 4.81
CA ASN A 133 6.85 17.35 5.92
C ASN A 133 7.74 16.16 5.50
N LEU A 134 7.22 15.24 4.67
CA LEU A 134 7.99 14.10 4.15
C LEU A 134 9.14 14.59 3.26
N ILE A 135 8.85 15.44 2.28
CA ILE A 135 9.85 15.92 1.32
C ILE A 135 10.82 16.95 1.90
N THR A 136 10.47 17.62 3.01
CA THR A 136 11.36 18.53 3.75
C THR A 136 12.20 17.82 4.81
N GLY A 137 12.08 16.48 4.93
CA GLY A 137 12.90 15.67 5.81
C GLY A 137 12.45 15.63 7.26
N LYS A 138 11.23 16.11 7.59
CA LYS A 138 10.69 16.02 8.96
C LYS A 138 10.41 14.57 9.40
N TYR A 139 10.32 13.64 8.45
CA TYR A 139 10.19 12.20 8.69
C TYR A 139 11.54 11.45 8.58
N GLY A 140 12.65 12.17 8.42
CA GLY A 140 13.99 11.60 8.21
C GLY A 140 14.54 11.85 6.81
N GLU A 141 15.76 11.37 6.57
CA GLU A 141 16.44 11.51 5.29
C GLU A 141 15.86 10.57 4.22
N LEU A 142 15.59 11.12 3.03
CA LEU A 142 15.07 10.36 1.91
C LEU A 142 16.22 9.72 1.11
N PRO A 143 16.08 8.47 0.62
CA PRO A 143 17.15 7.81 -0.13
C PRO A 143 17.55 8.52 -1.44
N GLY A 144 16.58 9.12 -2.12
CA GLY A 144 16.77 9.80 -3.39
C GLY A 144 17.05 11.29 -3.22
N LYS A 145 18.05 11.78 -3.96
CA LYS A 145 18.42 13.22 -4.00
C LYS A 145 17.58 14.05 -4.99
N ASN A 146 16.73 13.40 -5.77
CA ASN A 146 15.92 14.02 -6.82
C ASN A 146 14.68 14.68 -6.22
N PHE A 147 14.89 15.75 -5.47
CA PHE A 147 13.80 16.62 -5.06
C PHE A 147 13.68 17.77 -6.06
N PRO A 148 12.56 17.93 -6.77
CA PRO A 148 12.30 19.14 -7.51
C PRO A 148 11.97 20.26 -6.51
N ARG A 149 13.02 20.89 -5.95
CA ARG A 149 12.96 22.11 -5.11
C ARG A 149 12.11 23.23 -5.74
N ALA A 150 11.86 23.15 -7.04
CA ALA A 150 11.00 24.06 -7.79
C ALA A 150 9.54 24.07 -7.29
N PHE A 151 8.96 22.95 -6.84
CA PHE A 151 7.53 22.90 -6.45
C PHE A 151 7.21 23.64 -5.14
N ILE A 152 8.21 23.81 -4.27
CA ILE A 152 8.03 24.40 -2.93
C ILE A 152 8.31 25.91 -2.92
N LYS A 153 9.13 26.42 -3.85
CA LYS A 153 9.62 27.80 -3.84
C LYS A 153 8.52 28.88 -3.89
N GLY A 154 7.30 28.55 -4.32
CA GLY A 154 6.17 29.48 -4.31
C GLY A 154 5.21 29.40 -3.11
N ARG A 155 5.31 28.37 -2.24
CA ARG A 155 4.30 28.07 -1.21
C ARG A 155 4.80 28.11 0.24
N ILE A 156 6.11 28.11 0.47
CA ILE A 156 6.69 28.27 1.83
C ILE A 156 6.86 29.75 2.23
N SER A 157 6.75 30.70 1.29
CA SER A 157 6.92 32.14 1.60
C SER A 157 5.76 32.78 2.38
N SER A 158 4.77 32.00 2.83
CA SER A 158 3.55 32.49 3.49
C SER A 158 3.19 31.75 4.78
N CYS A 159 4.15 31.06 5.41
CA CYS A 159 4.00 30.55 6.78
C CYS A 159 4.95 31.29 7.73
#